data_AF-A0A532C405-F1
#
_entry.id   AF-A0A532C405-F1
#
_cell.length_a   1.000
_cell.length_b   1.000
_cell.length_c   1.000
_cell.angle_alpha   90.00
_cell.angle_beta   90.00
_cell.angle_gamma   90.00
#
_symmetry.space_group_name_H-M   'P 1'
#
loop_
_entity.id
_entity.type
_entity.pdbx_description
1 polymer ?
#
loop_
_entity_poly.entity_id
_entity_poly.type
_entity_poly.pdbx_seq_one_letter_code
_entity_poly.pdbx_strand_id
1 'polypeptide(L)'
;MSRVLSCPRCQKAGPLRSSPQSPREHFASFLFVAPFLCPSCSHRFLASHLWLDHSTNPLDRRKHLRIPVRFSLSFSGGKVRGEGTVLDLSMGGCIIRSETQVHKNDIFYLQLSLDEGEPPLELAAMVHSVSARGIAFKFLRAAQENKRLLAFVQSQTPDQPDKSPRNAGIAA
;
A
#
# COMPACT_ATOMS: atom_id res chain seq x y z
N MET A 1 -22.85 10.32 -10.98
CA MET A 1 -22.43 9.66 -12.25
C MET A 1 -20.91 9.61 -12.28
N SER A 2 -20.34 8.53 -11.76
CA SER A 2 -18.89 8.29 -11.70
C SER A 2 -18.34 8.00 -13.09
N ARG A 3 -17.49 8.89 -13.63
CA ARG A 3 -16.82 8.68 -14.93
C ARG A 3 -15.48 8.00 -14.71
N VAL A 4 -15.35 6.78 -15.22
CA VAL A 4 -14.07 6.07 -15.30
C VAL A 4 -13.20 6.76 -16.35
N LEU A 5 -11.94 7.08 -16.01
CA LEU A 5 -11.00 7.58 -17.01
C LEU A 5 -10.67 6.47 -18.01
N SER A 6 -10.90 6.77 -19.29
CA SER A 6 -10.51 5.92 -20.41
C SER A 6 -9.32 6.54 -21.15
N CYS A 7 -8.43 5.69 -21.64
CA CYS A 7 -7.32 6.16 -22.47
C CYS A 7 -7.85 6.78 -23.78
N PRO A 8 -7.39 7.97 -24.20
CA PRO A 8 -7.86 8.58 -25.46
C PRO A 8 -7.45 7.79 -26.70
N ARG A 9 -6.41 6.96 -26.60
CA ARG A 9 -5.87 6.19 -27.73
C ARG A 9 -6.53 4.82 -27.88
N CYS A 10 -6.69 4.07 -26.79
CA CYS A 10 -7.19 2.69 -26.83
C CYS A 10 -8.52 2.47 -26.10
N GLN A 11 -9.11 3.53 -25.55
CA GLN A 11 -10.40 3.56 -24.83
C GLN A 11 -10.54 2.59 -23.65
N LYS A 12 -9.46 1.91 -23.25
CA LYS A 12 -9.43 1.03 -22.08
C LYS A 12 -9.47 1.85 -20.79
N ALA A 13 -10.25 1.35 -19.84
CA ALA A 13 -10.33 1.86 -18.48
C ALA A 13 -9.08 1.52 -17.65
N GLY A 14 -8.85 2.29 -16.59
CA GLY A 14 -7.79 2.02 -15.60
C GLY A 14 -6.39 2.53 -15.96
N PRO A 15 -6.22 3.78 -16.42
CA PRO A 15 -4.89 4.35 -16.60
C PRO A 15 -4.20 4.57 -15.23
N LEU A 16 -2.90 4.33 -15.15
CA LEU A 16 -2.09 4.53 -13.94
C LEU A 16 -1.60 5.97 -13.87
N ARG A 17 -1.63 6.60 -12.70
CA ARG A 17 -1.00 7.92 -12.53
C ARG A 17 0.52 7.77 -12.73
N SER A 18 1.14 8.70 -13.45
CA SER A 18 2.59 8.75 -13.69
C SER A 18 3.22 9.97 -13.01
N SER A 19 4.54 9.98 -12.83
CA SER A 19 5.24 11.11 -12.20
C SER A 19 5.37 12.26 -13.21
N PRO A 20 5.15 13.53 -12.79
CA PRO A 20 5.54 14.67 -13.59
C PRO A 20 7.02 14.55 -13.98
N GLN A 21 7.32 14.71 -15.26
CA GLN A 21 8.67 14.66 -15.85
C GLN A 21 9.09 16.01 -16.44
N SER A 22 8.16 16.95 -16.59
CA SER A 22 8.47 18.29 -17.13
C SER A 22 8.00 19.42 -16.21
N PRO A 23 8.60 20.63 -16.31
CA PRO A 23 8.15 21.80 -15.56
C PRO A 23 6.68 22.13 -15.84
N ARG A 24 6.23 22.00 -17.10
CA ARG A 24 4.84 22.24 -17.49
C ARG A 24 3.85 21.31 -16.77
N GLU A 25 4.22 20.06 -16.55
CA GLU A 25 3.39 19.09 -15.81
C GLU A 25 3.35 19.38 -14.30
N HIS A 26 4.42 19.95 -13.74
CA HIS A 26 4.41 20.45 -12.36
C HIS A 26 3.47 21.65 -12.23
N PHE A 27 3.52 22.59 -13.18
CA PHE A 27 2.58 23.72 -13.21
C PHE A 27 1.13 23.27 -13.44
N ALA A 28 0.90 22.26 -14.29
CA ALA A 28 -0.43 21.70 -14.51
C ALA A 28 -1.05 21.07 -13.25
N SER A 29 -0.23 20.67 -12.26
CA SER A 29 -0.72 20.16 -10.98
C SER A 29 -1.49 21.21 -10.18
N PHE A 30 -1.20 22.50 -10.36
CA PHE A 30 -1.98 23.60 -9.77
C PHE A 30 -3.39 23.71 -10.38
N LEU A 31 -3.59 23.20 -11.60
CA LEU A 31 -4.89 23.12 -12.27
C LEU A 31 -5.57 21.76 -12.07
N PHE A 32 -5.12 20.99 -11.07
CA PHE A 32 -5.60 19.64 -10.78
C PHE A 32 -5.50 18.68 -11.98
N VAL A 33 -4.51 18.88 -12.84
CA VAL A 33 -4.21 18.01 -13.98
C VAL A 33 -2.96 17.20 -13.64
N ALA A 34 -3.01 15.89 -13.85
CA ALA A 34 -1.89 14.99 -13.61
C ALA A 34 -1.63 14.10 -14.85
N PRO A 35 -0.38 13.64 -15.06
CA PRO A 35 -0.08 12.73 -16.16
C PRO A 35 -0.47 11.29 -15.79
N PHE A 36 -1.05 10.59 -16.75
CA PHE A 36 -1.50 9.20 -16.68
C PHE A 36 -0.87 8.36 -17.78
N LEU A 37 -0.57 7.10 -17.50
CA LEU A 37 -0.01 6.11 -18.40
C LEU A 37 -1.01 4.96 -18.59
N CYS A 38 -1.33 4.64 -19.84
CA CYS A 38 -2.14 3.46 -20.12
C CYS A 38 -1.29 2.18 -20.08
N PRO A 39 -1.60 1.15 -19.27
CA PRO A 39 -0.83 -0.09 -19.21
C PRO A 39 -0.94 -0.95 -20.48
N SER A 40 -1.95 -0.72 -21.34
CA SER A 40 -2.13 -1.49 -22.57
C SER A 40 -1.41 -0.93 -23.79
N CYS A 41 -1.30 0.40 -23.91
CA CYS A 41 -0.72 1.03 -25.10
C CYS A 41 0.47 1.96 -24.76
N SER A 42 0.86 2.03 -23.50
CA SER A 42 1.93 2.90 -22.97
C SER A 42 1.77 4.39 -23.34
N HIS A 43 0.57 4.80 -23.71
CA HIS A 43 0.28 6.19 -24.08
C HIS A 43 0.17 7.05 -22.82
N ARG A 44 0.99 8.10 -22.75
CA ARG A 44 0.97 9.11 -21.69
C ARG A 44 0.03 10.25 -22.07
N PHE A 45 -0.87 10.64 -21.17
CA PHE A 45 -1.77 11.75 -21.39
C PHE A 45 -2.06 12.49 -20.08
N LEU A 46 -2.48 13.75 -20.19
CA LEU A 46 -2.87 14.57 -19.05
C LEU A 46 -4.39 14.50 -18.86
N ALA A 47 -4.84 14.30 -17.62
CA ALA A 47 -6.26 14.36 -17.30
C ALA A 47 -6.49 15.06 -15.95
N SER A 48 -7.64 15.71 -15.82
CA SER A 48 -8.07 16.31 -14.56
C SER A 48 -8.44 15.23 -13.55
N HIS A 49 -8.02 15.38 -12.30
CA HIS A 49 -8.42 14.51 -11.19
C HIS A 49 -9.51 15.12 -10.30
N LEU A 50 -10.00 16.33 -10.61
CA LEU A 50 -11.07 17.01 -9.86
C LEU A 50 -12.43 16.30 -9.91
N TRP A 51 -12.61 15.33 -10.81
CA TRP A 51 -13.88 14.65 -11.06
C TRP A 51 -13.72 13.12 -11.14
N LEU A 52 -12.67 12.58 -10.53
CA LEU A 52 -12.44 11.15 -10.45
C LEU A 52 -12.80 10.61 -9.08
N ASP A 53 -13.73 9.66 -9.06
CA ASP A 53 -13.84 8.78 -7.91
C ASP A 53 -12.55 7.98 -7.75
N HIS A 54 -12.16 7.90 -6.48
CA HIS A 54 -10.86 7.55 -5.95
C HIS A 54 -10.47 6.09 -6.23
N SER A 55 -10.03 5.77 -7.44
CA SER A 55 -9.28 4.53 -7.72
C SER A 55 -8.23 4.71 -8.83
N THR A 56 -7.74 5.93 -9.03
CA THR A 56 -6.51 6.13 -9.80
C THR A 56 -5.34 5.93 -8.86
N ASN A 57 -4.89 4.68 -8.81
CA ASN A 57 -3.73 4.18 -8.09
C ASN A 57 -2.60 5.24 -8.15
N PRO A 58 -2.40 6.00 -7.06
CA PRO A 58 -1.60 7.22 -7.12
C PRO A 58 -0.15 6.81 -7.15
N LEU A 59 0.43 6.55 -8.33
CA LEU A 59 1.82 6.13 -8.51
C LEU A 59 2.23 5.22 -7.37
N ASP A 60 1.76 3.97 -7.34
CA ASP A 60 1.95 3.11 -6.18
C ASP A 60 3.46 2.90 -5.92
N ARG A 61 4.04 3.80 -5.11
CA ARG A 61 5.43 3.75 -4.66
C ARG A 61 5.59 2.66 -3.60
N ARG A 62 4.49 2.00 -3.23
CA ARG A 62 4.52 0.92 -2.25
C ARG A 62 5.18 -0.27 -2.92
N LYS A 63 6.27 -0.71 -2.30
CA LYS A 63 6.98 -1.94 -2.70
C LYS A 63 6.22 -3.21 -2.31
N HIS A 64 5.25 -3.08 -1.40
CA HIS A 64 4.53 -4.20 -0.80
C HIS A 64 3.03 -3.97 -0.90
N LEU A 65 2.31 -5.00 -1.34
CA LEU A 65 0.85 -5.04 -1.34
C LEU A 65 0.34 -4.92 0.11
N ARG A 66 -0.73 -4.14 0.31
CA ARG A 66 -1.44 -4.04 1.58
C ARG A 66 -2.71 -4.85 1.54
N ILE A 67 -2.83 -5.77 2.49
CA ILE A 67 -4.04 -6.55 2.72
C ILE A 67 -4.90 -5.87 3.79
N PRO A 68 -6.21 -5.70 3.57
CA PRO A 68 -7.12 -5.26 4.61
C PRO A 68 -7.29 -6.38 5.64
N VAL A 69 -7.06 -6.06 6.91
CA VAL A 69 -7.15 -7.03 8.02
C VAL A 69 -7.81 -6.37 9.22
N ARG A 70 -8.30 -7.18 10.17
CA ARG A 70 -8.87 -6.70 11.44
C ARG A 70 -8.51 -7.65 12.56
N PHE A 71 -7.46 -7.32 13.29
CA PHE A 71 -7.06 -8.02 14.50
C PHE A 71 -6.41 -7.05 15.49
N SER A 72 -6.31 -7.46 16.74
CA SER A 72 -5.73 -6.65 17.81
C SER A 72 -4.21 -6.68 17.76
N LEU A 73 -3.59 -5.54 18.06
CA LEU A 73 -2.18 -5.47 18.41
C LEU A 73 -1.97 -4.68 19.69
N SER A 74 -0.91 -5.03 20.41
CA SER A 74 -0.32 -4.17 21.43
C SER A 74 1.01 -3.60 20.91
N PHE A 75 1.40 -2.46 21.45
CA PHE A 75 2.71 -1.87 21.16
C PHE A 75 3.29 -1.19 22.39
N SER A 76 4.62 -1.22 22.49
CA SER A 76 5.36 -0.65 23.61
C SER A 76 6.69 -0.07 23.18
N GLY A 77 7.08 1.05 23.78
CA GLY A 77 8.30 1.77 23.43
C GLY A 77 8.58 2.89 24.43
N GLY A 78 9.77 2.89 25.04
CA GLY A 78 10.12 3.83 26.10
C GLY A 78 9.13 3.76 27.27
N LYS A 79 8.42 4.87 27.53
CA LYS A 79 7.38 4.98 28.57
C LYS A 79 5.94 4.87 28.03
N VAL A 80 5.79 4.65 26.73
CA VAL A 80 4.48 4.60 26.08
C VAL A 80 4.12 3.14 25.81
N ARG A 81 2.89 2.77 26.20
CA ARG A 81 2.26 1.49 25.87
C ARG A 81 0.86 1.79 25.36
N GLY A 82 0.42 1.02 24.39
CA GLY A 82 -0.89 1.18 23.81
C GLY A 82 -1.37 -0.09 23.14
N GLU A 83 -2.66 -0.11 22.87
CA GLU A 83 -3.33 -1.17 22.13
C GLU A 83 -4.09 -0.56 20.96
N GLY A 84 -4.37 -1.36 19.94
CA GLY A 84 -5.13 -0.91 18.80
C GLY A 84 -5.59 -2.03 17.89
N THR A 85 -6.42 -1.67 16.93
CA THR A 85 -6.88 -2.60 15.88
C THR A 85 -6.10 -2.33 14.61
N VAL A 86 -5.46 -3.35 14.05
CA VAL A 86 -4.81 -3.27 12.74
C VAL A 86 -5.89 -3.16 11.66
N LEU A 87 -5.77 -2.18 10.78
CA LEU A 87 -6.70 -1.91 9.67
C LEU A 87 -6.19 -2.42 8.32
N ASP A 88 -4.87 -2.32 8.13
CA ASP A 88 -4.18 -2.88 6.98
C ASP A 88 -2.76 -3.32 7.35
N LEU A 89 -2.27 -4.34 6.64
CA LEU A 89 -0.96 -4.93 6.86
C LEU A 89 -0.24 -5.15 5.52
N SER A 90 1.09 -5.00 5.53
CA SER A 90 1.99 -5.38 4.44
C SER A 90 3.33 -5.82 5.02
N MET A 91 4.19 -6.37 4.16
CA MET A 91 5.59 -6.64 4.55
C MET A 91 6.36 -5.39 5.00
N GLY A 92 5.94 -4.19 4.58
CA GLY A 92 6.62 -2.93 4.91
C GLY A 92 6.08 -2.21 6.15
N GLY A 93 4.93 -2.61 6.69
CA GLY A 93 4.26 -1.87 7.77
C GLY A 93 2.76 -2.09 7.81
N CYS A 94 2.11 -1.44 8.76
CA CYS A 94 0.66 -1.51 9.00
C CYS A 94 0.07 -0.14 9.35
N ILE A 95 -1.27 -0.03 9.30
CA ILE A 95 -2.02 1.07 9.91
C ILE A 95 -2.86 0.51 11.05
N ILE A 96 -2.86 1.21 12.17
CA ILE A 96 -3.64 0.85 13.35
C ILE A 96 -4.59 1.98 13.74
N ARG A 97 -5.73 1.62 14.33
CA ARG A 97 -6.57 2.54 15.08
C ARG A 97 -6.27 2.38 16.57
N SER A 98 -5.86 3.46 17.22
CA SER A 98 -5.58 3.56 18.65
C SER A 98 -5.81 5.00 19.10
N GLU A 99 -6.18 5.19 20.36
CA GLU A 99 -6.30 6.51 20.99
C GLU A 99 -4.99 6.98 21.63
N THR A 100 -3.96 6.12 21.62
CA THR A 100 -2.67 6.41 22.24
C THR A 100 -1.94 7.53 21.50
N GLN A 101 -1.48 8.54 22.25
CA GLN A 101 -0.67 9.63 21.72
C GLN A 101 0.74 9.13 21.37
N VAL A 102 1.14 9.28 20.11
CA VAL A 102 2.49 8.93 19.62
C VAL A 102 3.02 10.01 18.68
N HIS A 103 4.33 10.10 18.52
CA HIS A 103 4.98 11.07 17.64
C HIS A 103 5.63 10.39 16.44
N LYS A 104 5.74 11.14 15.35
CA LYS A 104 6.42 10.66 14.15
C LYS A 104 7.89 10.35 14.47
N ASN A 105 8.39 9.26 13.89
CA ASN A 105 9.72 8.67 14.10
C ASN A 105 9.93 7.96 15.44
N ASP A 106 8.95 7.92 16.34
CA ASP A 106 9.01 7.08 17.53
C ASP A 106 9.12 5.60 17.15
N ILE A 107 9.93 4.84 17.88
CA ILE A 107 10.14 3.40 17.63
C ILE A 107 9.42 2.60 18.71
N PHE A 108 8.68 1.58 18.27
CA PHE A 108 7.89 0.70 19.10
C PHE A 108 8.15 -0.76 18.74
N TYR A 109 8.00 -1.62 19.74
CA TYR A 109 7.85 -3.07 19.59
C TYR A 109 6.36 -3.38 19.52
N LEU A 110 5.94 -4.00 18.43
CA LEU A 110 4.56 -4.37 18.14
C LEU A 110 4.40 -5.86 18.40
N GLN A 111 3.28 -6.25 19.00
CA GLN A 111 2.87 -7.65 19.14
C GLN A 111 1.53 -7.83 18.42
N LEU A 112 1.55 -8.57 17.30
CA LEU A 112 0.39 -8.80 16.44
C LEU A 112 -0.22 -10.17 16.76
N SER A 113 -1.49 -10.19 17.16
CA SER A 113 -2.24 -11.44 17.38
C SER A 113 -2.90 -11.87 16.06
N LEU A 114 -2.17 -12.66 15.26
CA LEU A 114 -2.60 -13.05 13.91
C LEU A 114 -3.71 -14.11 13.92
N ASP A 115 -3.55 -15.16 14.74
CA ASP A 115 -4.48 -16.29 14.85
C ASP A 115 -4.67 -16.66 16.34
N GLU A 116 -5.87 -17.14 16.68
CA GLU A 116 -6.17 -17.64 18.02
C GLU A 116 -5.41 -18.95 18.27
N GLY A 117 -4.40 -18.90 19.14
CA GLY A 117 -3.60 -20.07 19.55
C GLY A 117 -2.14 -20.04 19.10
N GLU A 118 -1.76 -19.11 18.22
CA GLU A 118 -0.35 -18.88 17.89
C GLU A 118 0.28 -17.81 18.80
N PRO A 119 1.59 -17.91 19.11
CA PRO A 119 2.27 -16.84 19.83
C PRO A 119 2.25 -15.53 19.02
N PRO A 120 2.03 -14.37 19.65
CA PRO A 120 2.00 -13.09 18.96
C PRO A 120 3.25 -12.84 18.10
N LEU A 121 3.06 -12.23 16.95
CA LEU A 121 4.17 -11.86 16.07
C LEU A 121 4.79 -10.55 16.55
N GLU A 122 6.06 -10.62 16.95
CA GLU A 122 6.80 -9.46 17.45
C GLU A 122 7.57 -8.75 16.33
N LEU A 123 7.34 -7.44 16.15
CA LEU A 123 7.96 -6.62 15.11
C LEU A 123 8.41 -5.27 15.65
N ALA A 124 9.63 -4.86 15.33
CA ALA A 124 10.06 -3.48 15.59
C ALA A 124 9.61 -2.57 14.44
N ALA A 125 8.97 -1.45 14.77
CA ALA A 125 8.49 -0.49 13.79
C ALA A 125 8.65 0.95 14.25
N MET A 126 8.70 1.87 13.30
CA MET A 126 8.69 3.31 13.57
C MET A 126 7.37 3.94 13.14
N VAL A 127 6.92 4.96 13.85
CA VAL A 127 5.75 5.77 13.47
C VAL A 127 6.09 6.57 12.22
N HIS A 128 5.47 6.23 11.10
CA HIS A 128 5.66 6.90 9.82
C HIS A 128 4.80 8.17 9.71
N SER A 129 3.55 8.10 10.19
CA SER A 129 2.60 9.22 10.17
C SER A 129 1.43 8.96 11.11
N VAL A 130 0.84 10.04 11.64
CA VAL A 130 -0.40 10.03 12.43
C VAL A 130 -1.45 10.85 11.67
N SER A 131 -2.67 10.33 11.54
CA SER A 131 -3.76 10.97 10.81
C SER A 131 -5.12 10.57 11.37
N ALA A 132 -6.21 11.16 10.87
CA ALA A 132 -7.57 10.76 11.24
C ALA A 132 -7.90 9.28 10.94
N ARG A 133 -7.18 8.65 9.99
CA ARG A 133 -7.32 7.21 9.71
C ARG A 133 -6.71 6.34 10.83
N GLY A 134 -5.72 6.86 11.54
CA GLY A 134 -4.96 6.15 12.56
C GLY A 134 -3.45 6.39 12.47
N ILE A 135 -2.71 5.54 13.17
CA ILE A 135 -1.25 5.56 13.25
C ILE A 135 -0.69 4.61 12.20
N ALA A 136 0.18 5.11 11.32
CA ALA A 136 0.88 4.29 10.34
C ALA A 136 2.26 3.92 10.86
N PHE A 137 2.52 2.62 10.97
CA PHE A 137 3.83 2.06 11.30
C PHE A 137 4.56 1.63 10.05
N LYS A 138 5.88 1.87 10.03
CA LYS A 138 6.80 1.30 9.06
C LYS A 138 7.72 0.32 9.78
N PHE A 139 7.70 -0.94 9.34
CA PHE A 139 8.53 -2.00 9.92
C PHE A 139 10.01 -1.71 9.65
N LEU A 140 10.85 -1.94 10.66
CA LEU A 140 12.31 -1.91 10.52
C LEU A 140 12.78 -3.15 9.76
N ARG A 141 13.99 -3.11 9.15
CA ARG A 141 14.46 -4.16 8.23
C ARG A 141 14.30 -5.58 8.75
N ALA A 142 14.71 -5.84 10.00
CA ALA A 142 14.61 -7.17 10.60
C ALA A 142 13.16 -7.71 10.66
N ALA A 143 12.18 -6.83 10.86
CA ALA A 143 10.77 -7.20 10.85
C ALA A 143 10.24 -7.50 9.43
N GLN A 144 10.81 -6.89 8.40
CA GLN A 144 10.42 -7.11 6.99
C GLN A 144 10.87 -8.48 6.47
N GLU A 145 11.89 -9.09 7.08
CA GLU A 145 12.43 -10.39 6.71
C GLU A 145 11.80 -11.54 7.52
N ASN A 146 10.78 -11.24 8.33
CA ASN A 146 10.13 -12.23 9.19
C ASN A 146 9.29 -13.22 8.35
N LYS A 147 9.62 -14.52 8.46
CA LYS A 147 8.96 -15.61 7.72
C LYS A 147 7.47 -15.76 8.08
N ARG A 148 7.09 -15.55 9.35
CA ARG A 148 5.70 -15.65 9.81
C ARG A 148 4.86 -14.52 9.23
N LEU A 149 5.41 -13.30 9.19
CA LEU A 149 4.76 -12.16 8.54
C LEU A 149 4.54 -12.45 7.05
N LEU A 150 5.55 -12.96 6.36
CA LEU A 150 5.47 -13.30 4.94
C LEU A 150 4.42 -14.37 4.66
N ALA A 151 4.41 -15.46 5.44
CA ALA A 151 3.43 -16.53 5.31
C ALA A 151 2.00 -16.02 5.52
N PHE A 152 1.79 -15.18 6.53
CA PHE A 152 0.48 -14.58 6.79
C PHE A 152 0.02 -13.64 5.68
N VAL A 153 0.91 -12.75 5.19
CA VAL A 153 0.55 -11.84 4.10
C VAL A 153 0.22 -12.61 2.82
N GLN A 154 0.92 -13.71 2.55
CA GLN A 154 0.64 -14.59 1.41
C GLN A 154 -0.68 -15.34 1.55
N SER A 155 -1.01 -15.89 2.73
CA SER A 155 -2.27 -16.62 2.94
C SER A 155 -3.51 -15.73 2.81
N GLN A 156 -3.37 -14.44 3.10
CA GLN A 156 -4.44 -13.45 3.00
C GLN A 156 -4.52 -12.77 1.63
N THR A 157 -3.54 -12.98 0.76
CA THR A 157 -3.58 -12.45 -0.62
C THR A 157 -4.37 -13.45 -1.48
N PRO A 158 -5.55 -13.09 -2.00
CA PRO A 158 -6.29 -13.99 -2.90
C PRO A 158 -5.43 -14.28 -4.14
N ASP A 159 -5.40 -15.55 -4.53
CA ASP A 159 -4.64 -16.10 -5.65
C ASP A 159 -4.62 -15.13 -6.84
N GLN A 160 -3.46 -14.52 -7.09
CA GLN A 160 -3.20 -13.90 -8.37
C GLN A 160 -2.91 -15.06 -9.33
N PRO A 161 -3.68 -15.24 -10.43
CA PRO A 161 -3.52 -16.42 -11.28
C PRO A 161 -2.09 -16.47 -11.82
N ASP A 162 -1.43 -17.55 -11.41
CA ASP A 162 -0.30 -18.25 -11.98
C ASP A 162 0.30 -17.63 -13.26
N LYS A 163 1.51 -17.08 -13.17
CA LYS A 163 2.41 -17.02 -14.33
C LYS A 163 3.30 -18.24 -14.31
N SER A 164 2.71 -19.38 -14.65
CA SER A 164 3.43 -20.53 -15.19
C SER A 164 4.17 -20.10 -16.48
N PRO A 165 5.48 -20.32 -16.61
CA PRO A 165 6.11 -20.29 -17.91
C PRO A 165 5.66 -21.53 -18.68
N ARG A 166 4.71 -21.34 -19.60
CA ARG A 166 4.43 -22.34 -20.63
C ARG A 166 5.70 -22.56 -21.44
N ASN A 167 6.23 -23.78 -21.37
CA ASN A 167 7.10 -24.34 -22.38
C ASN A 167 6.51 -24.08 -23.77
N ALA A 168 7.23 -23.35 -24.61
CA ALA A 168 7.09 -23.42 -26.05
C ALA A 168 8.32 -24.19 -26.56
N GLY A 169 8.17 -25.51 -26.66
CA GLY A 169 8.96 -26.25 -27.64
C GLY A 169 8.47 -25.86 -29.02
N ILE A 170 9.37 -25.42 -29.88
CA ILE A 170 9.20 -25.49 -31.33
C ILE A 170 10.51 -26.03 -31.90
N ALA A 171 10.36 -27.09 -32.68
CA ALA A 171 11.35 -27.83 -33.40
C ALA A 171 12.06 -27.01 -34.49
N ALA A 172 13.32 -27.39 -34.75
CA ALA A 172 13.90 -27.50 -36.09
C ALA A 172 14.99 -28.59 -36.02
#